data_AF-A0A939UCH2-F1
#
_entry.id   AF-A0A939UCH2-F1
#
_cell.length_a   1.000
_cell.length_b   1.000
_cell.length_c   1.000
_cell.angle_alpha   90.00
_cell.angle_beta   90.00
_cell.angle_gamma   90.00
#
_symmetry.space_group_name_H-M   'P 1'
#
loop_
_entity.id
_entity.type
_entity.pdbx_description
1 polymer ?
#
loop_
_entity_poly.entity_id
_entity_poly.type
_entity_poly.pdbx_seq_one_letter_code
_entity_poly.pdbx_strand_id
1 'polypeptide(L)'
;MILAIILLILIILTVSILLLFLFYILFPSIHGQNKISEDPVIADSEIEYIKPIIEQTEVSDMKALVLCSCNKSFEKERDIFNEGYSCTLVKEYSGTGCDCKYACIGLGDCTKICPQQAIIIKNRTAVITELCIGCGKCIDVCPLHIIRLVPKDTKEYTLCANKSDEKSSCSEESKTQKVLWNAKKHFKIWETCYKIFERIIKS
;
A
#
# COMPACT_ATOMS: atom_id res chain seq x y z
N MET A 1 48.91 -31.75 15.45
CA MET A 1 48.57 -30.42 16.03
C MET A 1 48.00 -29.48 14.98
N ILE A 2 48.71 -29.19 13.88
CA ILE A 2 48.23 -28.28 12.83
C ILE A 2 46.88 -28.72 12.22
N LEU A 3 46.72 -30.01 11.89
CA LEU A 3 45.47 -30.55 11.34
C LEU A 3 44.26 -30.38 12.28
N ALA A 4 44.47 -30.53 13.59
CA ALA A 4 43.42 -30.35 14.60
C ALA A 4 43.00 -28.88 14.73
N ILE A 5 43.95 -27.95 14.60
CA ILE A 5 43.68 -26.50 14.60
C ILE A 5 42.88 -26.12 13.35
N ILE A 6 43.23 -26.66 12.17
CA ILE A 6 42.50 -26.40 10.92
C ILE A 6 41.06 -26.92 11.01
N LEU A 7 40.85 -28.13 11.54
CA LEU A 7 39.50 -28.69 11.72
C LEU A 7 38.65 -27.86 12.69
N LEU A 8 39.24 -27.38 13.79
CA LEU A 8 38.55 -26.53 14.75
C LEU A 8 38.11 -25.20 14.13
N ILE A 9 38.96 -24.58 13.32
CA ILE A 9 38.65 -23.34 12.60
C ILE A 9 37.50 -23.56 11.60
N LEU A 10 37.52 -24.66 10.85
CA LEU A 10 36.45 -24.99 9.90
C LEU A 10 35.10 -25.19 10.60
N ILE A 11 35.08 -25.84 11.76
CA ILE A 11 33.86 -26.04 12.56
C ILE A 11 33.33 -24.70 13.08
N ILE A 12 34.20 -23.80 13.56
CA ILE A 12 33.77 -22.48 14.04
C ILE A 12 33.17 -21.65 12.89
N LEU A 13 33.78 -21.69 11.71
CA LEU A 13 33.27 -20.97 10.54
C LEU A 13 31.91 -21.52 10.09
N THR A 14 31.72 -22.83 10.06
CA THR A 14 30.44 -23.42 9.66
C THR A 14 29.34 -23.12 10.67
N VAL A 15 29.63 -23.17 11.97
CA VAL A 15 28.68 -22.81 13.04
C VAL A 15 28.32 -21.33 12.97
N SER A 16 29.29 -20.45 12.73
CA SER A 16 29.05 -19.01 12.58
C SER A 16 28.16 -18.68 11.37
N ILE A 17 28.43 -19.30 10.21
CA ILE A 17 27.61 -19.15 9.01
C ILE A 17 26.20 -19.69 9.24
N LEU A 18 26.06 -20.84 9.91
CA LEU A 18 24.75 -21.41 10.24
C LEU A 18 23.96 -20.50 11.17
N LEU A 19 24.59 -19.90 12.18
CA LEU A 19 23.94 -18.95 13.09
C LEU A 19 23.54 -17.66 12.37
N LEU A 20 24.37 -17.13 11.48
CA LEU A 20 24.02 -15.97 10.64
C LEU A 20 22.85 -16.27 9.70
N PHE A 21 22.83 -17.46 9.10
CA PHE A 21 21.73 -17.92 8.26
C PHE A 21 20.44 -18.10 9.06
N LEU A 22 20.54 -18.67 10.26
CA LEU A 22 19.41 -18.82 11.18
C LEU A 22 18.88 -17.46 11.63
N PHE A 23 19.77 -16.51 11.93
CA PHE A 23 19.41 -15.14 12.25
C PHE A 23 18.73 -14.47 11.05
N TYR A 24 19.26 -14.58 9.84
CA TYR A 24 18.63 -14.02 8.63
C TYR A 24 17.25 -14.62 8.34
N ILE A 25 17.04 -15.92 8.62
CA ILE A 25 15.75 -16.60 8.45
C ILE A 25 14.78 -16.32 9.61
N LEU A 26 15.25 -16.08 10.83
CA LEU A 26 14.40 -15.73 11.98
C LEU A 26 14.08 -14.22 12.04
N PHE A 27 14.94 -13.37 11.48
CA PHE A 27 14.77 -11.91 11.43
C PHE A 27 14.05 -11.31 10.20
N PRO A 28 13.43 -12.02 9.23
CA PRO A 28 12.77 -11.37 8.10
C PRO A 28 11.38 -10.81 8.50
N SER A 29 11.20 -10.35 9.74
CA SER A 29 9.95 -9.76 10.23
C SER A 29 10.07 -8.44 10.99
N ILE A 30 11.25 -7.79 11.05
CA ILE A 30 11.34 -6.46 11.69
C ILE A 30 11.17 -5.31 10.69
N HIS A 31 11.51 -5.47 9.40
CA HIS A 31 11.20 -4.44 8.40
C HIS A 31 9.79 -4.63 7.82
N GLY A 32 8.80 -4.33 8.64
CA GLY A 32 7.42 -4.36 8.20
C GLY A 32 6.41 -4.12 9.29
N GLN A 33 6.70 -3.24 10.26
CA GLN A 33 5.65 -2.58 11.05
C GLN A 33 6.02 -1.14 11.36
N ASN A 34 5.07 -0.25 11.05
CA ASN A 34 4.92 1.08 11.61
C ASN A 34 5.28 1.09 13.09
N LYS A 35 6.50 1.53 13.42
CA LYS A 35 6.85 2.02 14.76
C LYS A 35 7.82 3.17 14.56
N ILE A 36 7.34 4.36 14.90
CA ILE A 36 8.08 5.63 14.94
C ILE A 36 9.28 5.56 15.92
N SER A 37 9.40 4.50 16.70
CA SER A 37 10.45 4.32 17.71
C SER A 37 11.81 3.85 17.18
N GLU A 38 12.00 3.70 15.86
CA GLU A 38 13.29 3.33 15.27
C GLU A 38 13.72 4.28 14.14
N ASP A 39 13.08 5.45 13.98
CA ASP A 39 13.56 6.48 13.07
C ASP A 39 14.75 7.22 13.71
N PRO A 40 15.97 7.13 13.16
CA PRO A 40 17.18 7.74 13.74
C PRO A 40 17.20 9.28 13.67
N VAL A 41 16.08 9.90 13.25
CA VAL A 41 15.92 11.34 13.04
C VAL A 41 15.16 12.01 14.20
N ILE A 42 14.44 11.23 15.02
CA ILE A 42 13.61 11.76 16.11
C ILE A 42 14.31 11.47 17.43
N ALA A 43 14.66 12.52 18.19
CA ALA A 43 15.32 12.36 19.47
C ALA A 43 14.35 11.73 20.50
N ASP A 44 14.86 10.87 21.38
CA ASP A 44 14.08 10.16 22.41
C ASP A 44 13.21 11.10 23.27
N SER A 45 13.63 12.35 23.43
CA SER A 45 12.87 13.39 24.15
C SER A 45 11.59 13.86 23.45
N GLU A 46 11.50 13.76 22.13
CA GLU A 46 10.30 14.15 21.36
C GLU A 46 9.24 13.04 21.38
N ILE A 47 9.66 11.79 21.58
CA ILE A 47 8.78 10.61 21.62
C ILE A 47 7.83 10.68 22.81
N GLU A 48 8.28 11.18 23.97
CA GLU A 48 7.46 11.30 25.18
C GLU A 48 6.33 12.34 25.04
N TYR A 49 6.56 13.40 24.25
CA TYR A 49 5.55 14.42 23.98
C TYR A 49 4.52 13.97 22.93
N ILE A 50 4.94 13.16 21.96
CA ILE A 50 4.10 12.71 20.83
C ILE A 50 3.24 11.49 21.21
N LYS A 51 3.69 10.65 22.16
CA LYS A 51 2.99 9.45 22.63
C LYS A 51 1.50 9.66 22.98
N PRO A 52 1.11 10.67 23.78
CA PRO A 52 -0.31 10.91 24.08
C PRO A 52 -1.12 11.44 22.88
N ILE A 53 -0.48 12.10 21.90
CA ILE A 53 -1.14 12.60 20.68
C ILE A 53 -1.50 11.41 19.75
N ILE A 54 -0.62 10.41 19.69
CA ILE A 54 -0.83 9.20 18.88
C ILE A 54 -1.83 8.24 19.52
N GLU A 55 -1.82 8.08 20.85
CA GLU A 55 -2.81 7.25 21.55
C GLU A 55 -4.24 7.80 21.47
N GLN A 56 -4.40 9.11 21.24
CA GLN A 56 -5.71 9.73 20.97
C GLN A 56 -6.15 9.66 19.51
N THR A 57 -5.24 9.37 18.58
CA THR A 57 -5.62 9.03 17.22
C THR A 57 -5.97 7.56 17.17
N GLU A 58 -7.27 7.24 17.29
CA GLU A 58 -7.79 5.94 16.87
C GLU A 58 -7.21 5.63 15.48
N VAL A 59 -6.37 4.60 15.41
CA VAL A 59 -5.85 4.12 14.12
C VAL A 59 -7.08 3.62 13.37
N SER A 60 -7.64 4.47 12.53
CA SER A 60 -8.87 4.12 11.82
C SER A 60 -8.58 2.87 11.01
N ASP A 61 -9.41 1.84 11.18
CA ASP A 61 -9.38 0.62 10.36
C ASP A 61 -9.88 0.89 8.94
N MET A 62 -9.72 2.12 8.46
CA MET A 62 -10.14 2.59 7.16
C MET A 62 -8.93 2.64 6.22
N LYS A 63 -9.23 2.47 4.93
CA LYS A 63 -8.28 2.54 3.84
C LYS A 63 -8.91 3.30 2.69
N ALA A 64 -8.10 4.09 1.99
CA ALA A 64 -8.57 4.75 0.79
C ALA A 64 -8.77 3.74 -0.34
N LEU A 65 -9.81 3.94 -1.13
CA LEU A 65 -10.15 3.17 -2.32
C LEU A 65 -10.49 4.13 -3.45
N VAL A 66 -9.90 3.90 -4.62
CA VAL A 66 -10.14 4.70 -5.83
C VAL A 66 -11.22 4.02 -6.66
N LEU A 67 -12.33 4.71 -6.87
CA LEU A 67 -13.51 4.22 -7.57
C LEU A 67 -13.39 4.47 -9.08
N CYS A 68 -12.35 3.90 -9.68
CA CYS A 68 -12.15 3.92 -11.12
C CYS A 68 -11.65 2.55 -11.62
N SER A 69 -12.52 1.84 -12.35
CA SER A 69 -12.20 0.55 -12.99
C SER A 69 -11.49 0.71 -14.34
N CYS A 70 -11.37 1.93 -14.87
CA CYS A 70 -11.08 2.13 -16.29
C CYS A 70 -9.74 1.50 -16.72
N ASN A 71 -9.82 0.38 -17.44
CA ASN A 71 -8.76 -0.13 -18.30
C ASN A 71 -8.70 0.78 -19.52
N LYS A 72 -7.94 1.86 -19.43
CA LYS A 72 -7.79 2.82 -20.52
C LYS A 72 -7.12 2.10 -21.69
N SER A 73 -7.86 1.72 -22.75
CA SER A 73 -7.22 1.45 -24.04
C SER A 73 -6.72 2.80 -24.57
N PHE A 74 -5.41 2.91 -24.74
CA PHE A 74 -4.73 4.17 -25.03
C PHE A 74 -4.83 4.44 -26.54
N GLU A 75 -5.81 5.23 -26.98
CA GLU A 75 -5.88 5.66 -28.40
C GLU A 75 -5.59 7.16 -28.62
N LYS A 76 -5.55 7.98 -27.57
CA LYS A 76 -5.08 9.38 -27.70
C LYS A 76 -3.92 9.66 -26.75
N GLU A 77 -2.76 9.91 -27.36
CA GLU A 77 -1.62 10.59 -26.76
C GLU A 77 -2.13 11.89 -26.14
N ARG A 78 -2.17 11.92 -24.80
CA ARG A 78 -2.29 13.18 -24.04
C ARG A 78 -0.88 13.54 -23.57
N ASP A 79 0.05 13.66 -24.52
CA ASP A 79 1.46 14.01 -24.29
C ASP A 79 1.65 15.48 -23.87
N ILE A 80 0.56 16.25 -23.83
CA ILE A 80 0.60 17.68 -23.53
C ILE A 80 0.61 17.95 -22.01
N PHE A 81 0.13 17.00 -21.19
CA PHE A 81 0.06 17.18 -19.73
C PHE A 81 1.18 16.39 -19.04
N ASN A 82 2.41 16.78 -19.36
CA ASN A 82 3.62 16.32 -18.67
C ASN A 82 3.73 16.92 -17.25
N GLU A 83 4.73 16.45 -16.51
CA GLU A 83 5.10 16.79 -15.13
C GLU A 83 4.90 18.29 -14.83
N GLY A 84 3.96 18.61 -13.95
CA GLY A 84 3.70 19.98 -13.48
C GLY A 84 2.22 20.35 -13.36
N TYR A 85 1.35 19.69 -14.11
CA TYR A 85 -0.09 19.96 -14.05
C TYR A 85 -0.80 19.23 -12.89
N SER A 86 -1.84 19.89 -12.35
CA SER A 86 -2.74 19.30 -11.36
C SER A 86 -3.95 18.65 -12.04
N CYS A 87 -4.51 17.62 -11.40
CA CYS A 87 -5.80 17.04 -11.76
C CYS A 87 -6.88 18.12 -11.82
N THR A 88 -6.85 19.10 -10.92
CA THR A 88 -7.84 20.19 -10.88
C THR A 88 -7.82 21.00 -12.16
N LEU A 89 -6.63 21.42 -12.60
CA LEU A 89 -6.48 22.20 -13.84
C LEU A 89 -6.94 21.39 -15.05
N VAL A 90 -6.50 20.14 -15.17
CA VAL A 90 -6.88 19.31 -16.33
C VAL A 90 -8.37 18.99 -16.35
N LYS A 91 -9.01 18.81 -15.18
CA LYS A 91 -10.46 18.64 -15.10
C LYS A 91 -11.18 19.86 -15.69
N GLU A 92 -10.71 21.07 -15.40
CA GLU A 92 -11.34 22.31 -15.83
C GLU A 92 -11.18 22.55 -17.35
N TYR A 93 -9.98 22.32 -17.90
CA TYR A 93 -9.70 22.60 -19.32
C TYR A 93 -9.98 21.43 -20.27
N SER A 94 -9.90 20.18 -19.81
CA SER A 94 -9.93 18.99 -20.67
C SER A 94 -10.80 17.85 -20.12
N GLY A 95 -11.50 18.08 -19.00
CA GLY A 95 -12.27 17.05 -18.32
C GLY A 95 -11.40 15.88 -17.86
N THR A 96 -11.90 14.66 -18.04
CA THR A 96 -11.16 13.43 -17.70
C THR A 96 -10.34 12.89 -18.86
N GLY A 97 -10.54 13.42 -20.07
CA GLY A 97 -9.96 12.97 -21.34
C GLY A 97 -10.31 11.52 -21.70
N CYS A 98 -11.47 11.05 -21.26
CA CYS A 98 -12.25 9.98 -21.86
C CYS A 98 -13.73 10.35 -21.76
N ASP A 99 -14.61 9.51 -22.31
CA ASP A 99 -16.07 9.71 -22.27
C ASP A 99 -16.68 9.57 -20.86
N CYS A 100 -15.97 8.95 -19.92
CA CYS A 100 -16.38 8.84 -18.53
C CYS A 100 -15.98 10.09 -17.71
N LYS A 101 -16.97 10.87 -17.26
CA LYS A 101 -16.79 12.05 -16.39
C LYS A 101 -16.18 11.74 -15.02
N TYR A 102 -16.18 10.47 -14.61
CA TYR A 102 -15.66 10.00 -13.33
C TYR A 102 -14.30 9.29 -13.45
N ALA A 103 -13.69 9.27 -14.64
CA ALA A 103 -12.42 8.56 -14.82
C ALA A 103 -11.25 9.31 -14.17
N CYS A 104 -10.44 8.58 -13.40
CA CYS A 104 -9.21 9.10 -12.81
C CYS A 104 -8.35 9.77 -13.90
N ILE A 105 -7.87 10.99 -13.65
CA ILE A 105 -7.03 11.71 -14.63
C ILE A 105 -5.63 11.09 -14.68
N GLY A 106 -5.07 10.76 -13.51
CA GLY A 106 -3.79 10.08 -13.37
C GLY A 106 -2.58 10.98 -13.17
N LEU A 107 -2.75 12.26 -12.79
CA LEU A 107 -1.63 13.20 -12.58
C LEU A 107 -1.03 13.17 -11.17
N GLY A 108 -1.67 12.46 -10.22
CA GLY A 108 -1.03 12.17 -8.92
C GLY A 108 -1.10 13.25 -7.85
N ASP A 109 -2.03 14.21 -7.90
CA ASP A 109 -2.23 15.16 -6.79
C ASP A 109 -2.50 14.44 -5.45
N CYS A 110 -3.25 13.34 -5.49
CA CYS A 110 -3.46 12.47 -4.34
C CYS A 110 -2.16 11.81 -3.84
N THR A 111 -1.23 11.47 -4.73
CA THR A 111 0.10 10.96 -4.36
C THR A 111 0.92 12.02 -3.64
N LYS A 112 0.91 13.27 -4.14
CA LYS A 112 1.69 14.38 -3.56
C LYS A 112 1.27 14.71 -2.12
N ILE A 113 -0.02 14.62 -1.79
CA ILE A 113 -0.52 14.94 -0.45
C ILE A 113 -0.47 13.74 0.53
N CYS A 114 -0.16 12.53 0.06
CA CYS A 114 -0.23 11.34 0.89
C CYS A 114 0.97 11.27 1.86
N PRO A 115 0.76 11.36 3.19
CA PRO A 115 1.85 11.37 4.16
C PRO A 115 2.57 10.02 4.28
N GLN A 116 1.95 8.94 3.82
CA GLN A 116 2.49 7.58 3.85
C GLN A 116 3.00 7.11 2.49
N GLN A 117 2.92 7.97 1.47
CA GLN A 117 3.28 7.63 0.10
C GLN A 117 2.58 6.34 -0.39
N ALA A 118 1.36 6.09 0.11
CA ALA A 118 0.59 4.87 -0.12
C ALA A 118 -0.15 4.84 -1.47
N ILE A 119 0.08 5.83 -2.33
CA ILE A 119 -0.67 6.01 -3.59
C ILE A 119 0.30 6.02 -4.76
N ILE A 120 0.15 5.06 -5.65
CA ILE A 120 0.95 4.95 -6.87
C ILE A 120 0.05 5.15 -8.09
N ILE A 121 0.58 5.77 -9.15
CA ILE A 121 -0.14 5.87 -10.42
C ILE A 121 0.26 4.67 -11.29
N LYS A 122 -0.72 3.85 -11.67
CA LYS A 122 -0.55 2.74 -12.63
C LYS A 122 -1.57 2.90 -13.74
N ASN A 123 -1.14 2.83 -15.00
CA ASN A 123 -2.01 2.99 -16.17
C ASN A 123 -2.87 4.26 -16.11
N ARG A 124 -2.31 5.37 -15.62
CA ARG A 124 -3.00 6.65 -15.38
C ARG A 124 -4.17 6.55 -14.39
N THR A 125 -4.18 5.57 -13.50
CA THR A 125 -5.16 5.43 -12.42
C THR A 125 -4.42 5.35 -11.09
N ALA A 126 -4.93 6.05 -10.09
CA ALA A 126 -4.38 5.97 -8.73
C ALA A 126 -4.72 4.61 -8.10
N VAL A 127 -3.71 3.94 -7.56
CA VAL A 127 -3.80 2.65 -6.89
C VAL A 127 -3.31 2.82 -5.45
N ILE A 128 -4.12 2.40 -4.49
CA ILE A 128 -3.83 2.52 -3.06
C ILE A 128 -3.19 1.23 -2.54
N THR A 129 -2.06 1.36 -1.85
CA THR A 129 -1.30 0.24 -1.27
C THR A 129 -1.71 -0.02 0.18
N GLU A 130 -1.23 -1.13 0.75
CA GLU A 130 -1.45 -1.49 2.16
C GLU A 130 -0.84 -0.49 3.17
N LEU A 131 0.00 0.45 2.73
CA LEU A 131 0.57 1.50 3.57
C LEU A 131 -0.44 2.59 3.96
N CYS A 132 -1.65 2.55 3.40
CA CYS A 132 -2.66 3.56 3.66
C CYS A 132 -3.20 3.44 5.10
N ILE A 133 -3.06 4.54 5.86
CA ILE A 133 -3.54 4.68 7.24
C ILE A 133 -4.96 5.28 7.35
N GLY A 134 -5.66 5.47 6.22
CA GLY A 134 -7.02 6.00 6.25
C GLY A 134 -7.16 7.50 6.55
N CYS A 135 -6.08 8.30 6.49
CA CYS A 135 -6.10 9.72 6.88
C CYS A 135 -6.99 10.67 6.05
N GLY A 136 -7.61 10.22 4.96
CA GLY A 136 -8.58 11.01 4.20
C GLY A 136 -8.02 12.13 3.30
N LYS A 137 -6.79 12.63 3.49
CA LYS A 137 -6.23 13.77 2.73
C LYS A 137 -6.34 13.67 1.19
N CYS A 138 -6.25 12.45 0.66
CA CYS A 138 -6.37 12.20 -0.78
C CYS A 138 -7.79 12.47 -1.34
N ILE A 139 -8.82 12.44 -0.48
CA ILE A 139 -10.22 12.67 -0.85
C ILE A 139 -10.42 14.15 -1.19
N ASP A 140 -9.90 15.04 -0.36
CA ASP A 140 -10.10 16.49 -0.47
C ASP A 140 -9.44 17.05 -1.74
N VAL A 141 -8.27 16.52 -2.11
CA VAL A 141 -7.53 16.98 -3.28
C VAL A 141 -8.01 16.37 -4.59
N CYS A 142 -8.86 15.34 -4.56
CA CYS A 142 -9.32 14.68 -5.77
C CYS A 142 -10.48 15.48 -6.39
N PRO A 143 -10.29 16.19 -7.52
CA PRO A 143 -11.32 17.07 -8.05
C PRO A 143 -12.50 16.29 -8.66
N LEU A 144 -12.35 14.98 -8.86
CA LEU A 144 -13.41 14.09 -9.34
C LEU A 144 -14.20 13.43 -8.21
N HIS A 145 -13.75 13.59 -6.95
CA HIS A 145 -14.36 12.97 -5.78
C HIS A 145 -14.61 11.46 -5.93
N ILE A 146 -13.65 10.75 -6.53
CA ILE A 146 -13.71 9.30 -6.77
C ILE A 146 -12.92 8.48 -5.75
N ILE A 147 -12.39 9.10 -4.71
CA ILE A 147 -11.69 8.40 -3.63
C ILE A 147 -12.62 8.29 -2.43
N ARG A 148 -12.69 7.12 -1.79
CA ARG A 148 -13.48 6.87 -0.58
C ARG A 148 -12.65 6.18 0.48
N LEU A 149 -12.98 6.41 1.74
CA LEU A 149 -12.50 5.58 2.84
C LEU A 149 -13.45 4.38 2.99
N VAL A 150 -12.87 3.20 3.06
CA VAL A 150 -13.58 1.94 3.29
C VAL A 150 -12.91 1.17 4.42
N PRO A 151 -13.64 0.37 5.22
CA PRO A 151 -13.02 -0.53 6.19
C PRO A 151 -12.00 -1.47 5.53
N LYS A 152 -10.87 -1.73 6.19
CA LYS A 152 -9.78 -2.58 5.67
C LYS A 152 -10.22 -4.03 5.44
N ASP A 153 -11.23 -4.50 6.16
CA ASP A 153 -11.81 -5.84 6.05
C ASP A 153 -12.87 -5.94 4.93
N THR A 154 -13.16 -4.85 4.21
CA THR A 154 -14.09 -4.84 3.07
C THR A 154 -13.65 -5.86 2.01
N LYS A 155 -14.48 -6.89 1.81
CA LYS A 155 -14.21 -7.97 0.83
C LYS A 155 -14.75 -7.65 -0.57
N GLU A 156 -15.81 -6.87 -0.64
CA GLU A 156 -16.53 -6.57 -1.88
C GLU A 156 -16.88 -5.09 -1.92
N TYR A 157 -16.61 -4.45 -3.06
CA TYR A 157 -16.90 -3.04 -3.24
C TYR A 157 -17.12 -2.72 -4.73
N THR A 158 -17.97 -1.74 -5.01
CA THR A 158 -18.18 -1.24 -6.37
C THR A 158 -17.04 -0.31 -6.75
N LEU A 159 -16.14 -0.75 -7.63
CA LEU A 159 -14.94 -0.01 -8.02
C LEU A 159 -15.17 1.10 -9.05
N CYS A 160 -16.42 1.39 -9.42
CA CYS A 160 -16.77 2.44 -10.36
C CYS A 160 -17.60 3.53 -9.70
N ALA A 161 -17.17 4.79 -9.82
CA ALA A 161 -17.93 5.94 -9.37
C ALA A 161 -19.04 6.38 -10.33
N ASN A 162 -19.04 5.88 -11.57
CA ASN A 162 -20.09 6.23 -12.53
C ASN A 162 -21.41 5.57 -12.09
N LYS A 163 -22.41 6.40 -11.79
CA LYS A 163 -23.75 5.98 -11.38
C LYS A 163 -24.81 6.22 -12.46
N SER A 164 -24.45 6.80 -13.61
CA SER A 164 -25.42 7.04 -14.68
C SER A 164 -25.62 5.81 -15.55
N ASP A 165 -26.82 5.69 -16.13
CA ASP A 165 -27.12 4.71 -17.18
C ASP A 165 -26.47 5.09 -18.53
N GLU A 166 -25.70 6.18 -18.59
CA GLU A 166 -24.94 6.57 -19.77
C GLU A 166 -23.83 5.56 -20.02
N LYS A 167 -23.95 4.82 -21.14
CA LYS A 167 -22.90 3.93 -21.62
C LYS A 167 -21.63 4.75 -21.88
N SER A 168 -20.62 4.51 -21.05
CA SER A 168 -19.25 4.98 -21.23
C SER A 168 -18.35 3.79 -21.53
N SER A 169 -17.15 4.02 -22.03
CA SER A 169 -16.11 3.00 -22.24
C SER A 169 -15.84 2.14 -21.00
N CYS A 170 -16.15 2.64 -19.78
CA CYS A 170 -16.00 1.91 -18.52
C CYS A 170 -17.32 1.27 -18.01
N SER A 171 -18.44 1.34 -18.74
CA SER A 171 -19.78 0.93 -18.28
C SER A 171 -20.05 -0.58 -18.35
N GLU A 172 -19.25 -1.34 -19.09
CA GLU A 172 -19.39 -2.80 -19.15
C GLU A 172 -18.94 -3.50 -17.84
N GLU A 173 -18.22 -2.79 -16.97
CA GLU A 173 -17.59 -3.32 -15.75
C GLU A 173 -18.28 -2.94 -14.43
N SER A 174 -19.53 -2.45 -14.44
CA SER A 174 -20.31 -2.10 -13.22
C SER A 174 -20.65 -3.30 -12.30
N LYS A 175 -19.92 -4.42 -12.38
CA LYS A 175 -20.10 -5.55 -11.48
C LYS A 175 -19.30 -5.27 -10.22
N THR A 176 -19.92 -5.40 -9.05
CA THR A 176 -19.22 -5.46 -7.76
C THR A 176 -18.02 -6.39 -7.90
N GLN A 177 -16.80 -5.85 -7.74
CA GLN A 177 -15.59 -6.64 -7.84
C GLN A 177 -15.13 -6.98 -6.42
N LYS A 178 -14.56 -8.18 -6.24
CA LYS A 178 -13.93 -8.55 -4.97
C LYS A 178 -12.70 -7.67 -4.79
N VAL A 179 -12.67 -6.92 -3.69
CA VAL A 179 -11.50 -6.13 -3.31
C VAL A 179 -10.47 -7.11 -2.76
N LEU A 180 -9.57 -7.56 -3.63
CA LEU A 180 -8.41 -8.34 -3.22
C LEU A 180 -7.38 -7.39 -2.64
N TRP A 181 -7.53 -7.04 -1.37
CA TRP A 181 -6.38 -6.61 -0.58
C TRP A 181 -5.36 -7.74 -0.65
N ASN A 182 -4.14 -7.43 -1.07
CA ASN A 182 -3.08 -8.44 -1.15
C ASN A 182 -2.76 -8.85 0.30
N ALA A 183 -3.54 -9.76 0.87
CA ALA A 183 -3.19 -10.49 2.08
C ALA A 183 -1.81 -11.05 1.79
N LYS A 184 -0.81 -10.60 2.58
CA LYS A 184 0.62 -10.83 2.41
C LYS A 184 0.86 -12.14 1.65
N LYS A 185 1.11 -12.03 0.34
CA LYS A 185 1.30 -13.21 -0.54
C LYS A 185 2.59 -13.97 -0.18
N HIS A 186 3.43 -13.34 0.65
CA HIS A 186 4.60 -13.95 1.24
C HIS A 186 4.22 -14.66 2.53
N PHE A 187 4.46 -15.97 2.53
CA PHE A 187 4.58 -16.86 3.70
C PHE A 187 3.41 -17.79 4.07
N LYS A 188 2.83 -18.50 3.09
CA LYS A 188 2.11 -19.77 3.37
C LYS A 188 2.92 -20.76 4.23
N ILE A 189 4.25 -20.73 4.10
CA ILE A 189 5.14 -21.66 4.80
C ILE A 189 5.26 -21.33 6.29
N TRP A 190 5.28 -20.05 6.67
CA TRP A 190 5.32 -19.66 8.10
C TRP A 190 3.97 -19.82 8.79
N GLU A 191 2.84 -19.64 8.09
CA GLU A 191 1.51 -19.90 8.67
C GLU A 191 1.38 -21.36 9.12
N THR A 192 1.95 -22.28 8.33
CA THR A 192 2.00 -23.71 8.66
C THR A 192 2.94 -23.97 9.84
N CYS A 193 4.14 -23.37 9.85
CA CYS A 193 5.07 -23.50 10.97
C CYS A 193 4.51 -22.92 12.28
N TYR A 194 3.81 -21.79 12.23
CA TYR A 194 3.19 -21.15 13.40
C TYR A 194 2.05 -21.99 13.98
N LYS A 195 1.20 -22.58 13.10
CA LYS A 195 0.14 -23.51 13.50
C LYS A 195 0.68 -24.79 14.15
N ILE A 196 1.84 -25.27 13.69
CA ILE A 196 2.52 -26.42 14.30
C ILE A 196 3.11 -26.02 15.66
N PHE A 197 3.76 -24.85 15.75
CA PHE A 197 4.33 -24.34 16.98
C PHE A 197 3.28 -24.11 18.08
N GLU A 198 2.11 -23.54 17.76
CA GLU A 198 1.01 -23.39 18.72
C GLU A 198 0.44 -24.73 19.21
N ARG A 199 0.40 -25.76 18.34
CA ARG A 199 -0.02 -27.11 18.75
C ARG A 199 0.98 -27.77 19.70
N ILE A 200 2.27 -27.46 19.56
CA ILE A 200 3.33 -27.97 20.44
C ILE A 200 3.28 -27.27 21.80
N ILE A 201 2.98 -25.97 21.86
CA ILE A 201 2.87 -25.23 23.13
C ILE A 201 1.60 -25.62 23.93
N LYS A 202 0.53 -26.02 23.24
CA LYS A 202 -0.74 -26.44 23.88
C LYS A 202 -0.82 -27.94 24.20
N SER A 203 0.25 -28.71 23.94
CA SER A 203 0.39 -30.12 24.32
C SER A 203 1.30 -30.28 25.52
#